data_AF-A0A1E7RCJ0-F1
#
_entry.id   AF-A0A1E7RCJ0-F1
#
_cell.length_a   1.000
_cell.length_b   1.000
_cell.length_c   1.000
_cell.angle_alpha   90.00
_cell.angle_beta   90.00
_cell.angle_gamma   90.00
#
_symmetry.space_group_name_H-M   'P 1'
#
loop_
_entity.id
_entity.type
_entity.pdbx_description
1 polymer ?
#
loop_
_entity_poly.entity_id
_entity_poly.type
_entity_poly.pdbx_seq_one_letter_code
_entity_poly.pdbx_strand_id
1 'polypeptide(L)'
;MAVSQPATFNEEWSDDRVFAYLNHLPPEGVNADYHILYNAFKHMRPHDYERLLTKFVADGHDVHATNPEGQTIKDVISQYPRQKDGFLEVLAKFL
;
A
#
# COMPACT_ATOMS: atom_id res chain seq x y z
N MET A 1 -25.35 -13.54 -23.76
CA MET A 1 -23.96 -13.99 -23.62
C MET A 1 -23.42 -13.41 -22.31
N ALA A 2 -23.41 -14.17 -21.22
CA ALA A 2 -22.73 -13.77 -19.99
C ALA A 2 -21.28 -14.26 -20.12
N VAL A 3 -20.34 -13.35 -20.39
CA VAL A 3 -18.92 -13.69 -20.37
C VAL A 3 -18.48 -13.72 -18.91
N SER A 4 -18.47 -14.92 -18.34
CA SER A 4 -17.80 -15.18 -17.07
C SER A 4 -16.31 -15.00 -17.32
N GLN A 5 -15.76 -13.83 -17.00
CA GLN A 5 -14.30 -13.64 -17.00
C GLN A 5 -13.71 -14.60 -15.97
N PRO A 6 -12.83 -15.54 -16.35
CA PRO A 6 -12.04 -16.25 -15.37
C PRO A 6 -11.12 -15.22 -14.72
N ALA A 7 -11.21 -15.03 -13.40
CA ALA A 7 -10.29 -14.19 -12.68
C ALA A 7 -8.90 -14.82 -12.73
N THR A 8 -8.07 -14.41 -13.68
CA THR A 8 -6.65 -14.75 -13.75
C THR A 8 -5.94 -14.04 -12.60
N PHE A 9 -5.82 -14.74 -11.46
CA PHE A 9 -5.18 -14.23 -10.24
C PHE A 9 -3.66 -13.99 -10.39
N ASN A 10 -3.10 -14.17 -11.59
CA ASN A 10 -1.67 -14.04 -11.88
C ASN A 10 -1.31 -12.81 -12.74
N GLU A 11 -2.23 -11.85 -12.91
CA GLU A 11 -1.91 -10.60 -13.63
C GLU A 11 -1.05 -9.67 -12.75
N GLU A 12 0.09 -9.25 -13.31
CA GLU A 12 0.84 -8.10 -12.79
C GLU A 12 -0.10 -6.89 -12.80
N TRP A 13 -0.11 -6.11 -11.71
CA TRP A 13 -0.94 -4.91 -11.68
C TRP A 13 -0.28 -3.85 -12.55
N SER A 14 -1.04 -3.28 -13.48
CA SER A 14 -0.60 -2.09 -14.21
C SER A 14 -0.33 -0.95 -13.24
N ASP A 15 0.62 -0.07 -13.58
CA ASP A 15 0.97 1.09 -12.76
C ASP A 15 -0.24 1.99 -12.47
N ASP A 16 -1.16 2.13 -13.43
CA ASP A 16 -2.42 2.88 -13.25
C ASP A 16 -3.27 2.33 -12.09
N ARG A 17 -3.36 1.00 -11.98
CA ARG A 17 -4.08 0.34 -10.88
C ARG A 17 -3.37 0.53 -9.55
N VAL A 18 -2.03 0.50 -9.54
CA VAL A 18 -1.24 0.75 -8.34
C VAL A 18 -1.43 2.20 -7.89
N PHE A 19 -1.27 3.16 -8.79
CA PHE A 19 -1.35 4.59 -8.48
C PHE A 19 -2.78 5.07 -8.20
N ALA A 20 -3.81 4.33 -8.64
CA ALA A 20 -5.19 4.61 -8.24
C ALA A 20 -5.38 4.65 -6.71
N TYR A 21 -4.59 3.88 -5.95
CA TYR A 21 -4.64 3.88 -4.48
C TYR A 21 -4.25 5.23 -3.86
N LEU A 22 -3.42 6.05 -4.54
CA LEU A 22 -3.05 7.38 -4.06
C LEU A 22 -4.26 8.32 -3.96
N ASN A 23 -5.33 8.02 -4.70
CA ASN A 23 -6.57 8.81 -4.70
C ASN A 23 -7.61 8.29 -3.68
N HIS A 24 -7.27 7.28 -2.87
CA HIS A 24 -8.19 6.75 -1.86
C HIS A 24 -8.36 7.73 -0.71
N LEU A 25 -9.61 8.06 -0.41
CA LEU A 25 -9.96 8.93 0.70
C LEU A 25 -9.97 8.16 2.01
N PRO A 26 -9.30 8.67 3.06
CA PRO A 26 -9.37 8.04 4.38
C PRO A 26 -10.78 8.16 4.97
N PRO A 27 -11.16 7.23 5.87
CA PRO A 27 -12.30 7.44 6.75
C PRO A 27 -12.02 8.59 7.73
N GLU A 28 -13.08 9.13 8.32
CA GLU A 28 -12.99 10.24 9.27
C GLU A 28 -12.05 9.90 10.44
N GLY A 29 -11.15 10.84 10.77
CA GLY A 29 -10.19 10.68 11.87
C GLY A 29 -8.95 9.85 11.54
N VAL A 30 -8.81 9.33 10.32
CA VAL A 30 -7.61 8.61 9.87
C VAL A 30 -6.76 9.48 8.95
N ASN A 31 -5.44 9.42 9.12
CA ASN A 31 -4.51 10.12 8.25
C ASN A 31 -4.58 9.55 6.81
N ALA A 32 -4.67 10.42 5.80
CA ALA A 32 -4.76 10.04 4.39
C ALA A 32 -3.58 9.19 3.92
N ASP A 33 -2.37 9.60 4.28
CA ASP A 33 -1.12 8.95 3.91
C ASP A 33 -1.06 7.54 4.52
N TYR A 34 -1.36 7.42 5.82
CA TYR A 34 -1.45 6.12 6.48
C TYR A 34 -2.52 5.23 5.83
N HIS A 35 -3.68 5.78 5.48
CA HIS A 35 -4.77 5.02 4.87
C HIS A 35 -4.36 4.43 3.51
N ILE A 36 -3.65 5.21 2.69
CA ILE A 36 -3.12 4.76 1.40
C ILE A 36 -2.12 3.63 1.63
N LEU A 37 -1.14 3.84 2.51
CA LEU A 37 -0.09 2.86 2.85
C LEU A 37 -0.68 1.54 3.36
N TYR A 38 -1.67 1.61 4.26
CA TYR A 38 -2.32 0.44 4.83
C TYR A 38 -3.19 -0.31 3.80
N ASN A 39 -3.94 0.40 2.95
CA ASN A 39 -4.73 -0.25 1.91
C ASN A 39 -3.85 -0.92 0.86
N ALA A 40 -2.77 -0.25 0.45
CA ALA A 40 -1.82 -0.81 -0.50
C ALA A 40 -1.18 -2.08 0.07
N PHE A 41 -0.70 -2.05 1.32
CA PHE A 41 -0.18 -3.24 2.01
C PHE A 41 -1.16 -4.42 2.00
N LYS A 42 -2.46 -4.17 2.26
CA LYS A 42 -3.48 -5.24 2.33
C LYS A 42 -3.79 -5.91 0.99
N HIS A 43 -3.56 -5.26 -0.14
CA HIS A 43 -4.03 -5.73 -1.45
C HIS A 43 -2.91 -5.92 -2.48
N MET A 44 -1.73 -5.35 -2.26
CA MET A 44 -0.60 -5.39 -3.19
C MET A 44 0.43 -6.46 -2.81
N ARG A 45 1.37 -6.73 -3.71
CA ARG A 45 2.61 -7.46 -3.43
C ARG A 45 3.73 -6.46 -3.09
N PRO A 46 4.82 -6.89 -2.44
CA PRO A 46 5.94 -6.00 -2.11
C PRO A 46 6.47 -5.17 -3.30
N HIS A 47 6.60 -5.79 -4.47
CA HIS A 47 7.06 -5.09 -5.68
C HIS A 47 6.08 -4.00 -6.16
N ASP A 48 4.76 -4.27 -6.12
CA ASP A 48 3.74 -3.27 -6.49
C ASP A 48 3.70 -2.14 -5.44
N TYR A 49 3.93 -2.49 -4.17
CA TYR A 49 4.04 -1.53 -3.07
C TYR A 49 5.26 -0.61 -3.22
N GLU A 50 6.41 -1.11 -3.70
CA GLU A 50 7.59 -0.29 -4.00
C GLU A 50 7.30 0.75 -5.09
N ARG A 51 6.58 0.35 -6.14
CA ARG A 51 6.13 1.26 -7.20
C ARG A 51 5.22 2.35 -6.64
N LEU A 52 4.25 1.98 -5.79
CA LEU A 52 3.38 2.94 -5.10
C LEU A 52 4.20 3.92 -4.25
N LEU A 53 5.09 3.42 -3.39
CA LEU A 53 5.91 4.25 -2.50
C LEU A 53 6.76 5.26 -3.27
N THR A 54 7.31 4.85 -4.42
CA THR A 54 8.10 5.74 -5.29
C THR A 54 7.28 6.95 -5.74
N LYS A 55 6.03 6.73 -6.17
CA LYS A 55 5.14 7.82 -6.57
C LYS A 55 4.63 8.61 -5.36
N PHE A 56 4.29 7.91 -4.28
CA PHE A 56 3.82 8.48 -3.02
C PHE A 56 4.79 9.52 -2.44
N VAL A 57 6.09 9.19 -2.34
CA VAL A 57 7.10 10.17 -1.88
C VAL A 57 7.31 11.29 -2.90
N ALA A 58 7.21 10.99 -4.20
CA ALA A 58 7.37 11.99 -5.26
C ALA A 58 6.21 13.01 -5.29
N ASP A 59 5.01 12.63 -4.86
CA ASP A 59 3.87 13.54 -4.65
C ASP A 59 3.94 14.30 -3.32
N GLY A 60 4.95 14.02 -2.47
CA GLY A 60 5.17 14.72 -1.21
C GLY A 60 4.37 14.17 -0.01
N HIS A 61 3.89 12.93 -0.11
CA HIS A 61 3.21 12.25 1.00
C HIS A 61 4.19 11.75 2.08
N ASP A 62 3.71 11.60 3.31
CA ASP A 62 4.52 11.19 4.46
C ASP A 62 4.46 9.67 4.72
N VAL A 63 5.60 9.00 4.59
CA VAL A 63 5.74 7.55 4.87
C VAL A 63 5.72 7.26 6.37
N HIS A 64 5.98 8.26 7.21
CA HIS A 64 5.91 8.15 8.67
C HIS A 64 4.50 8.42 9.23
N ALA A 65 3.50 8.58 8.36
CA ALA A 65 2.12 8.78 8.78
C ALA A 65 1.64 7.66 9.71
N THR A 66 0.92 8.06 10.75
CA THR A 66 0.41 7.15 11.78
C THR A 66 -1.10 6.94 11.70
N ASN A 67 -1.55 5.79 12.19
CA ASN A 67 -2.96 5.53 12.45
C ASN A 67 -3.46 6.34 13.67
N PRO A 68 -4.77 6.30 13.98
CA PRO A 68 -5.32 6.96 15.18
C PRO A 68 -4.74 6.48 16.52
N GLU A 69 -4.10 5.31 16.54
CA GLU A 69 -3.43 4.75 17.72
C GLU A 69 -1.95 5.14 17.81
N GLY A 70 -1.45 5.97 16.87
CA GLY A 70 -0.06 6.43 16.84
C GLY A 70 0.93 5.42 16.23
N GLN A 71 0.45 4.38 15.56
CA GLN A 71 1.30 3.37 14.92
C GLN A 71 1.59 3.75 13.46
N THR A 72 2.85 3.66 13.07
CA THR A 72 3.26 3.82 11.67
C THR A 72 2.93 2.57 10.85
N ILE A 73 2.98 2.67 9.52
CA ILE A 73 2.79 1.49 8.67
C ILE A 73 3.84 0.41 8.95
N LYS A 74 5.08 0.79 9.30
CA LYS A 74 6.15 -0.14 9.67
C LYS A 74 5.77 -0.99 10.88
N ASP A 75 5.20 -0.36 11.91
CA ASP A 75 4.74 -1.04 13.13
C ASP A 75 3.65 -2.05 12.81
N VAL A 76 2.68 -1.64 12.00
CA VAL A 76 1.56 -2.50 11.61
C VAL A 76 2.04 -3.68 10.76
N ILE A 77 2.86 -3.46 9.74
CA ILE A 77 3.40 -4.52 8.89
C ILE A 77 4.18 -5.55 9.73
N SER A 78 4.94 -5.09 10.73
CA SER A 78 5.72 -5.96 11.62
C SER A 78 4.87 -6.98 12.38
N GLN A 79 3.57 -6.70 12.57
CA GLN A 79 2.61 -7.61 13.22
C GLN A 79 2.14 -8.76 12.30
N TYR A 80 2.45 -8.73 11.00
CA TYR A 80 2.04 -9.75 10.02
C TYR A 80 3.22 -10.66 9.60
N PRO A 81 3.57 -11.70 10.39
CA PRO A 81 4.80 -12.48 10.20
C PRO A 81 4.91 -13.20 8.86
N ARG A 82 3.79 -13.44 8.17
CA ARG A 82 3.78 -14.13 6.85
C ARG A 82 4.06 -13.20 5.68
N GLN A 83 3.90 -11.89 5.86
CA GLN A 83 3.99 -10.90 4.79
C GLN A 83 5.10 -9.88 5.06
N LYS A 84 5.45 -9.64 6.32
CA LYS A 84 6.29 -8.52 6.75
C LYS A 84 7.62 -8.40 6.02
N ASP A 85 8.35 -9.49 5.77
CA ASP A 85 9.74 -9.43 5.29
C ASP A 85 9.84 -8.61 4.00
N GLY A 86 9.13 -9.01 2.94
CA GLY A 86 9.22 -8.30 1.65
C GLY A 86 8.74 -6.84 1.72
N PHE A 87 7.72 -6.54 2.52
CA PHE A 87 7.24 -5.16 2.65
C PHE A 87 8.14 -4.29 3.51
N LEU A 88 8.72 -4.82 4.58
CA LEU A 88 9.68 -4.09 5.42
C LEU A 88 10.98 -3.83 4.66
N GLU A 89 11.44 -4.77 3.84
CA GLU A 89 12.58 -4.57 2.94
C GLU A 89 12.34 -3.42 1.96
N VAL A 90 11.15 -3.37 1.36
CA VAL A 90 10.75 -2.29 0.46
C VAL A 90 10.65 -0.95 1.22
N LEU A 91 9.96 -0.94 2.36
CA LEU A 91 9.76 0.27 3.16
C LEU A 91 11.10 0.86 3.64
N ALA A 92 12.08 0.01 4.00
CA ALA A 92 13.41 0.44 4.41
C ALA A 92 14.19 1.23 3.35
N LYS A 93 13.77 1.20 2.07
CA LYS A 93 14.37 2.02 1.00
C LYS A 93 13.91 3.48 1.02
N PHE A 94 12.81 3.78 1.70
CA PHE A 94 12.15 5.09 1.71
C PHE A 94 12.16 5.78 3.08
N LEU A 95 12.71 5.12 4.11
CA LEU A 95 12.90 5.64 5.47
C LEU A 95 14.33 6.15 5.67
#